data_AF-T0MJ38-F1
#
_entry.id   AF-T0MJ38-F1
#
_cell.length_a   1.000
_cell.length_b   1.000
_cell.length_c   1.000
_cell.angle_alpha   90.00
_cell.angle_beta   90.00
_cell.angle_gamma   90.00
#
_symmetry.space_group_name_H-M   'P 1'
#
loop_
_entity.id
_entity.type
_entity.pdbx_description
1 polymer ?
#
loop_
_entity_poly.entity_id
_entity_poly.type
_entity_poly.pdbx_seq_one_letter_code
_entity_poly.pdbx_strand_id
1 'polypeptide(L)'
;MLFMFILHFNKIQNRSNHGKLYKAKTNELISIKDSSTWLTKGNNQARSEAIYCFLQDRNIFCGQVGQCPHCGSQRKTVDHLATKCDRMLGFDYMRRHNEVVRCIHLLLCKKYGFKKTNKIRSHSVQEVMSNDNAEKRVDTRVSTDIKVCHNKPDILVIDKKNKEILIVEIGITNQDRLTIVENEN
;
A
#
# COMPACT_ATOMS: atom_id res chain seq x y z
N MET A 1 -36.22 9.98 -8.68
CA MET A 1 -35.04 9.63 -7.86
C MET A 1 -33.80 9.29 -8.67
N LEU A 2 -33.83 8.34 -9.62
CA LEU A 2 -32.66 7.92 -10.42
C LEU A 2 -31.92 9.07 -11.15
N PHE A 3 -32.66 10.03 -11.71
CA PHE A 3 -32.10 11.16 -12.46
C PHE A 3 -31.28 12.13 -11.59
N MET A 4 -31.67 12.33 -10.33
CA MET A 4 -30.95 13.20 -9.39
C MET A 4 -29.60 12.57 -8.99
N PHE A 5 -29.56 11.24 -8.88
CA PHE A 5 -28.34 10.48 -8.59
C PHE A 5 -27.32 10.53 -9.73
N ILE A 6 -27.75 10.37 -10.98
CA ILE A 6 -26.85 10.44 -12.15
C ILE A 6 -26.26 11.86 -12.30
N LEU A 7 -27.06 12.91 -12.08
CA LEU A 7 -26.59 14.29 -12.09
C LEU A 7 -25.59 14.59 -10.97
N HIS A 8 -25.78 14.01 -9.77
CA HIS A 8 -24.84 14.17 -8.65
C HIS A 8 -23.51 13.46 -8.94
N PHE A 9 -23.56 12.26 -9.51
CA PHE A 9 -22.38 11.47 -9.90
C PHE A 9 -21.51 12.16 -10.95
N ASN A 10 -22.13 12.65 -12.03
CA ASN A 10 -21.43 13.39 -13.08
C ASN A 10 -20.84 14.73 -12.58
N LYS A 11 -21.44 15.32 -11.54
CA LYS A 11 -20.90 16.53 -10.90
C LYS A 11 -19.66 16.22 -10.04
N ILE A 12 -19.65 15.12 -9.27
CA ILE A 12 -18.51 14.74 -8.41
C ILE A 12 -17.28 14.37 -9.25
N GLN A 13 -17.46 13.59 -10.32
CA GLN A 13 -16.37 13.17 -11.20
C GLN A 13 -15.53 14.34 -11.73
N ASN A 14 -16.16 15.48 -11.98
CA ASN A 14 -15.51 16.69 -12.51
C ASN A 14 -14.98 17.62 -11.41
N ARG A 15 -15.13 17.29 -10.12
CA ARG A 15 -14.54 18.08 -9.03
C ARG A 15 -13.06 17.77 -8.91
N SER A 16 -12.24 18.82 -8.86
CA SER A 16 -10.78 18.74 -8.66
C SER A 16 -10.36 17.91 -7.44
N ASN A 17 -11.22 17.88 -6.41
CA ASN A 17 -10.93 17.33 -5.10
C ASN A 17 -11.57 15.95 -4.81
N HIS A 18 -12.45 15.45 -5.70
CA HIS A 18 -13.24 14.23 -5.50
C HIS A 18 -13.24 13.30 -6.73
N GLY A 19 -12.29 13.52 -7.64
CA GLY A 19 -12.22 12.83 -8.93
C GLY A 19 -11.37 11.55 -8.93
N LYS A 20 -10.64 11.21 -7.86
CA LYS A 20 -9.60 10.15 -7.96
C LYS A 20 -10.19 8.76 -8.14
N LEU A 21 -11.24 8.40 -7.39
CA LEU A 21 -11.96 7.13 -7.63
C LEU A 21 -12.38 6.99 -9.11
N TYR A 22 -12.85 8.08 -9.69
CA TYR A 22 -13.37 8.10 -11.06
C TYR A 22 -12.28 8.09 -12.14
N LYS A 23 -11.05 8.52 -11.81
CA LYS A 23 -9.88 8.31 -12.68
C LYS A 23 -9.51 6.83 -12.80
N ALA A 24 -9.84 6.02 -11.79
CA ALA A 24 -9.57 4.59 -11.77
C ALA A 24 -10.65 3.75 -12.48
N LYS A 25 -11.61 4.38 -13.18
CA LYS A 25 -12.73 3.72 -13.89
C LYS A 25 -12.29 2.72 -14.96
N THR A 26 -11.10 2.90 -15.51
CA THR A 26 -10.53 2.02 -16.54
C THR A 26 -9.98 0.72 -15.95
N ASN A 27 -9.88 0.59 -14.62
CA ASN A 27 -9.44 -0.63 -13.98
C ASN A 27 -10.63 -1.58 -13.76
N GLU A 28 -10.60 -2.74 -14.43
CA GLU A 28 -11.67 -3.75 -14.38
C GLU A 28 -11.92 -4.31 -12.96
N LEU A 29 -10.95 -4.21 -12.06
CA LEU A 29 -11.08 -4.65 -10.66
C LEU A 29 -11.82 -3.63 -9.78
N ILE A 30 -12.11 -2.43 -10.28
CA ILE A 30 -12.70 -1.34 -9.49
C ILE A 30 -14.18 -1.14 -9.85
N SER A 31 -15.07 -1.62 -9.00
CA SER A 31 -16.49 -1.30 -9.09
C SER A 31 -16.78 0.07 -8.48
N ILE A 32 -16.92 1.09 -9.33
CA ILE A 32 -17.35 2.44 -8.91
C ILE A 32 -18.74 2.38 -8.27
N LYS A 33 -19.62 1.54 -8.83
CA LYS A 33 -21.00 1.36 -8.34
C LYS A 33 -20.99 0.92 -6.88
N ASP A 34 -20.26 -0.15 -6.57
CA ASP A 34 -20.23 -0.70 -5.22
C ASP A 34 -19.50 0.24 -4.26
N SER A 35 -18.39 0.83 -4.72
CA SER A 35 -17.61 1.82 -3.96
C SER A 35 -18.41 3.08 -3.61
N SER A 36 -19.46 3.40 -4.36
CA SER A 36 -20.30 4.61 -4.16
C SER A 36 -21.68 4.29 -3.58
N THR A 37 -21.90 3.08 -3.08
CA THR A 37 -23.20 2.66 -2.51
C THR A 37 -23.62 3.58 -1.35
N TRP A 38 -22.67 4.05 -0.55
CA TRP A 38 -22.93 4.93 0.59
C TRP A 38 -23.45 6.32 0.17
N LEU A 39 -23.10 6.81 -1.02
CA LEU A 39 -23.63 8.06 -1.60
C LEU A 39 -25.09 7.92 -2.05
N THR A 40 -25.52 6.71 -2.39
CA THR A 40 -26.87 6.48 -2.95
C THR A 40 -27.87 6.00 -1.91
N LYS A 41 -27.40 5.31 -0.86
CA LYS A 41 -28.24 4.74 0.20
C LYS A 41 -28.15 5.46 1.54
N GLY A 42 -27.14 6.31 1.74
CA GLY A 42 -26.95 7.03 3.00
C GLY A 42 -27.81 8.28 3.10
N ASN A 43 -28.46 8.50 4.24
CA ASN A 43 -29.09 9.77 4.57
C ASN A 43 -28.02 10.71 5.18
N ASN A 44 -27.13 11.22 4.33
CA ASN A 44 -26.00 12.05 4.76
C ASN A 44 -26.26 13.52 4.46
N GLN A 45 -25.78 14.40 5.35
CA GLN A 45 -25.73 15.83 5.05
C GLN A 45 -24.64 16.08 3.99
N ALA A 46 -24.85 17.09 3.14
CA ALA A 46 -23.91 17.45 2.08
C ALA A 46 -22.46 17.70 2.59
N ARG A 47 -22.31 18.23 3.81
CA ARG A 47 -20.99 18.41 4.45
C ARG A 47 -20.32 17.06 4.75
N SER A 48 -21.06 16.09 5.27
CA SER A 48 -20.54 14.76 5.57
C SER A 48 -20.19 14.00 4.30
N GLU A 49 -21.02 14.11 3.25
CA GLU A 49 -20.74 13.54 1.93
C GLU A 49 -19.41 14.05 1.37
N ALA A 50 -19.16 15.37 1.44
CA ALA A 50 -17.91 15.95 0.99
C ALA A 50 -16.69 15.36 1.74
N ILE A 51 -16.78 15.18 3.07
CA ILE A 51 -15.73 14.58 3.89
C ILE A 51 -15.51 13.11 3.52
N TYR A 52 -16.57 12.35 3.33
CA TYR A 52 -16.46 10.94 2.94
C TYR A 52 -15.86 10.77 1.55
N CYS A 53 -16.24 11.63 0.59
CA CYS A 53 -15.59 11.68 -0.72
C CYS A 53 -14.09 12.01 -0.61
N PHE A 54 -13.70 12.92 0.29
CA PHE A 54 -12.28 13.19 0.57
C PHE A 54 -11.56 11.96 1.12
N LEU A 55 -12.15 11.24 2.08
CA LEU A 55 -11.56 10.03 2.65
C LEU A 55 -11.44 8.90 1.61
N GLN A 56 -12.48 8.71 0.80
CA GLN A 56 -12.48 7.75 -0.30
C GLN A 56 -11.35 8.01 -1.31
N ASP A 57 -11.09 9.28 -1.62
CA ASP A 57 -9.98 9.72 -2.48
C ASP A 57 -8.61 9.79 -1.75
N ARG A 58 -8.52 9.22 -0.54
CA ARG A 58 -7.33 9.25 0.33
C ARG A 58 -6.82 10.67 0.58
N ASN A 59 -7.72 11.65 0.59
CA ASN A 59 -7.44 13.06 0.82
C ASN A 59 -7.87 13.47 2.23
N ILE A 60 -7.18 12.93 3.23
CA ILE A 60 -7.48 13.11 4.67
C ILE A 60 -7.40 14.59 5.11
N PHE A 61 -6.73 15.44 4.32
CA PHE A 61 -6.65 16.87 4.57
C PHE A 61 -7.91 17.64 4.14
N CYS A 62 -8.95 16.96 3.64
CA CYS A 62 -10.25 17.55 3.32
C CYS A 62 -10.17 18.80 2.44
N GLY A 63 -9.23 18.82 1.49
CA GLY A 63 -9.04 19.94 0.56
C GLY A 63 -8.30 21.14 1.14
N GLN A 64 -7.77 21.06 2.37
CA GLN A 64 -6.88 22.08 2.92
C GLN A 64 -5.69 22.30 1.99
N VAL A 65 -5.50 23.56 1.63
CA VAL A 65 -4.37 23.99 0.81
C VAL A 65 -3.26 24.42 1.76
N GLY A 66 -2.14 23.72 1.69
CA GLY A 66 -0.95 24.03 2.47
C GLY A 66 0.28 23.42 1.82
N GLN A 67 1.43 24.01 2.08
CA GLN A 67 2.71 23.42 1.71
C GLN A 67 3.09 22.30 2.69
N CYS A 68 3.88 21.36 2.21
CA CYS A 68 4.46 20.33 3.06
C CYS A 68 5.29 20.98 4.17
N PRO A 69 5.04 20.66 5.46
CA PRO A 69 5.76 21.28 6.56
C PRO A 69 7.24 20.84 6.64
N HIS A 70 7.61 19.77 5.91
CA HIS A 70 8.96 19.23 5.94
C HIS A 70 9.83 19.78 4.81
N CYS A 71 9.34 19.73 3.56
CA CYS A 71 10.12 20.19 2.40
C CYS A 71 9.79 21.62 1.94
N GLY A 72 8.63 22.16 2.29
CA GLY A 72 8.16 23.49 1.84
C GLY A 72 7.87 23.63 0.34
N SER A 73 8.40 22.75 -0.50
CA SER A 73 8.39 22.87 -1.97
C SER A 73 7.15 22.31 -2.65
N GLN A 74 6.46 21.36 -2.03
CA GLN A 74 5.32 20.65 -2.61
C GLN A 74 4.05 20.83 -1.77
N ARG A 75 2.89 20.61 -2.39
CA ARG A 75 1.60 20.63 -1.66
C ARG A 75 1.55 19.50 -0.64
N LYS A 76 1.01 19.80 0.54
CA LYS A 76 0.72 18.84 1.61
C LYS A 76 -0.40 17.90 1.15
N THR A 77 -0.01 16.74 0.65
CA THR A 77 -0.93 15.65 0.26
C THR A 77 -0.49 14.36 0.92
N VAL A 78 -1.43 13.44 1.16
CA VAL A 78 -1.11 12.12 1.74
C VAL A 78 -0.09 11.41 0.86
N ASP A 79 -0.27 11.48 -0.45
CA ASP A 79 0.65 10.95 -1.46
C ASP A 79 2.07 11.52 -1.32
N HIS A 80 2.20 12.85 -1.26
CA HIS A 80 3.50 13.49 -1.08
C HIS A 80 4.17 13.07 0.25
N LEU A 81 3.45 13.17 1.36
CA LEU A 81 4.00 12.85 2.68
C LEU A 81 4.37 11.38 2.83
N ALA A 82 3.59 10.49 2.25
CA ALA A 82 3.82 9.05 2.34
C ALA A 82 4.86 8.55 1.32
N THR A 83 5.02 9.15 0.15
CA THR A 83 5.79 8.51 -0.93
C THR A 83 6.76 9.42 -1.68
N LYS A 84 6.72 10.75 -1.49
CA LYS A 84 7.50 11.70 -2.32
C LYS A 84 8.27 12.76 -1.53
N CYS A 85 8.08 12.88 -0.23
CA CYS A 85 8.73 13.94 0.54
C CYS A 85 10.14 13.53 0.91
N ASP A 86 11.15 14.10 0.24
CA ASP A 86 12.56 13.73 0.44
C ASP A 86 13.03 13.85 1.88
N ARG A 87 12.49 14.82 2.63
CA ARG A 87 12.76 15.02 4.05
C ARG A 87 12.19 13.91 4.95
N MET A 88 11.21 13.15 4.46
CA MET A 88 10.57 12.03 5.16
C MET A 88 11.06 10.67 4.64
N LEU A 89 11.71 10.63 3.46
CA LEU A 89 12.10 9.38 2.81
C LEU A 89 13.05 8.55 3.69
N GLY A 90 14.09 9.14 4.28
CA GLY A 90 15.10 8.35 4.99
C GLY A 90 14.58 7.59 6.22
N PHE A 91 13.72 8.20 7.03
CA PHE A 91 13.28 7.61 8.30
C PHE A 91 11.90 6.97 8.23
N ASP A 92 10.88 7.72 7.77
CA ASP A 92 9.50 7.26 7.81
C ASP A 92 9.18 6.23 6.72
N TYR A 93 9.90 6.24 5.60
CA TYR A 93 9.77 5.19 4.59
C TYR A 93 10.28 3.85 5.12
N MET A 94 11.54 3.82 5.57
CA MET A 94 12.17 2.61 6.12
C MET A 94 11.38 2.07 7.32
N ARG A 95 10.87 2.95 8.19
CA ARG A 95 10.02 2.54 9.31
C ARG A 95 8.75 1.84 8.83
N ARG A 96 8.03 2.38 7.84
CA ARG A 96 6.80 1.77 7.30
C ARG A 96 7.10 0.47 6.57
N HIS A 97 8.17 0.44 5.78
CA HIS A 97 8.66 -0.76 5.13
C HIS A 97 8.90 -1.88 6.15
N ASN A 98 9.68 -1.60 7.20
CA ASN A 98 10.02 -2.57 8.23
C ASN A 98 8.80 -3.06 9.02
N GLU A 99 7.79 -2.21 9.24
CA GLU A 99 6.53 -2.63 9.85
C GLU A 99 5.75 -3.60 8.94
N VAL A 100 5.75 -3.39 7.63
CA VAL A 100 5.13 -4.31 6.66
C VAL A 100 5.91 -5.62 6.57
N VAL A 101 7.24 -5.56 6.45
CA VAL A 101 8.14 -6.74 6.53
C VAL A 101 7.83 -7.55 7.79
N ARG A 102 7.69 -6.89 8.95
CA ARG A 102 7.39 -7.54 10.23
C ARG A 102 6.04 -8.27 10.22
N CYS A 103 5.01 -7.66 9.63
CA CYS A 103 3.70 -8.27 9.46
C CYS A 103 3.76 -9.51 8.56
N ILE A 104 4.37 -9.38 7.38
CA ILE A 104 4.49 -10.48 6.41
C ILE A 104 5.36 -11.61 6.98
N HIS A 105 6.47 -11.28 7.61
CA HIS A 105 7.33 -12.25 8.27
C HIS A 105 6.55 -13.06 9.33
N LEU A 106 5.69 -12.43 10.13
CA LEU A 106 4.87 -13.14 11.12
C LEU A 106 3.87 -14.09 10.45
N LEU A 107 3.21 -13.64 9.38
CA LEU A 107 2.29 -14.47 8.60
C LEU A 107 2.98 -15.71 8.01
N LEU A 108 4.16 -15.52 7.41
CA LEU A 108 4.98 -16.61 6.88
C LEU A 108 5.49 -17.54 7.99
N CYS A 109 5.91 -16.98 9.13
CA CYS A 109 6.27 -17.78 10.31
C CYS A 109 5.14 -18.73 10.72
N LYS A 110 3.90 -18.26 10.69
CA LYS A 110 2.73 -19.07 11.02
C LYS A 110 2.45 -20.12 9.95
N LYS A 111 2.44 -19.73 8.67
CA LYS A 111 2.20 -20.62 7.52
C LYS A 111 3.14 -21.83 7.53
N TYR A 112 4.43 -21.59 7.77
CA TYR A 112 5.46 -22.63 7.73
C TYR A 112 5.79 -23.26 9.09
N GLY A 113 5.01 -22.96 10.13
CA GLY A 113 5.12 -23.58 11.44
C GLY A 113 6.33 -23.15 12.28
N PHE A 114 6.96 -22.01 11.97
CA PHE A 114 8.05 -21.44 12.77
C PHE A 114 7.58 -20.84 14.10
N LYS A 115 6.40 -20.21 14.11
CA LYS A 115 5.80 -19.60 15.31
C LYS A 115 4.29 -19.83 15.31
N LYS A 116 3.70 -20.02 16.49
CA LYS A 116 2.23 -20.19 16.67
C LYS A 116 1.50 -18.89 17.08
N THR A 117 2.24 -17.84 17.45
CA THR A 117 1.67 -16.58 17.95
C THR A 117 1.16 -15.67 16.82
N ASN A 118 0.10 -14.90 17.10
CA ASN A 118 -0.36 -13.80 16.26
C ASN A 118 -0.01 -12.41 16.84
N LYS A 119 0.79 -12.37 17.92
CA LYS A 119 1.12 -11.11 18.61
C LYS A 119 2.21 -10.35 17.84
N ILE A 120 1.79 -9.40 17.01
CA ILE A 120 2.71 -8.55 16.24
C ILE A 120 3.60 -7.69 17.14
N ARG A 121 3.07 -7.15 18.24
CA ARG A 121 3.76 -6.17 19.10
C ARG A 121 5.10 -6.70 19.65
N SER A 122 5.17 -7.98 19.99
CA SER A 122 6.37 -8.64 20.54
C SER A 122 7.16 -9.42 19.49
N HIS A 123 6.76 -9.36 18.22
CA HIS A 123 7.41 -10.15 17.17
C HIS A 123 8.65 -9.42 16.65
N SER A 124 9.80 -10.09 16.75
CA SER A 124 11.05 -9.70 16.10
C SER A 124 11.23 -10.44 14.79
N VAL A 125 11.73 -9.71 13.79
CA VAL A 125 12.18 -10.24 12.51
C VAL A 125 13.52 -10.92 12.72
N GLN A 126 13.65 -12.17 12.27
CA GLN A 126 14.91 -12.90 12.27
C GLN A 126 15.39 -13.02 10.83
N GLU A 127 16.67 -12.73 10.62
CA GLU A 127 17.27 -12.71 9.28
C GLU A 127 17.16 -14.07 8.59
N VAL A 128 17.47 -15.16 9.31
CA VAL A 128 17.34 -16.52 8.77
C VAL A 128 16.60 -17.41 9.76
N MET A 129 15.66 -18.20 9.26
CA MET A 129 14.95 -19.23 10.01
C MET A 129 14.82 -20.48 9.14
N SER A 130 15.17 -21.66 9.67
CA SER A 130 15.05 -22.92 8.95
C SER A 130 14.43 -24.00 9.84
N ASN A 131 13.55 -24.82 9.27
CA ASN A 131 12.97 -26.01 9.89
C ASN A 131 12.79 -27.11 8.81
N ASP A 132 12.13 -28.22 9.15
CA ASP A 132 11.92 -29.33 8.20
C ASP A 132 11.01 -28.96 7.01
N ASN A 133 10.14 -27.96 7.18
CA ASN A 133 9.16 -27.57 6.16
C ASN A 133 9.71 -26.50 5.21
N ALA A 134 10.48 -25.55 5.72
CA ALA A 134 10.91 -24.40 4.95
C ALA A 134 12.20 -23.76 5.50
N GLU A 135 12.82 -22.95 4.66
CA GLU A 135 13.80 -21.95 5.05
C GLU A 135 13.31 -20.58 4.65
N LYS A 136 13.45 -19.60 5.53
CA LYS A 136 13.11 -18.21 5.26
C LYS A 136 14.33 -17.35 5.53
N ARG A 137 14.59 -16.44 4.60
CA ARG A 137 15.65 -15.44 4.69
C ARG A 137 15.04 -14.05 4.50
N VAL A 138 15.46 -13.08 5.28
CA VAL A 138 15.03 -11.68 5.21
C VAL A 138 16.26 -10.83 5.02
N ASP A 139 16.22 -9.92 4.05
CA ASP A 139 17.34 -9.01 3.79
C ASP A 139 18.69 -9.75 3.59
N THR A 140 18.65 -10.96 3.02
CA THR A 140 19.85 -11.79 2.82
C THR A 140 20.14 -11.94 1.33
N ARG A 141 21.42 -11.83 0.94
CA ARG A 141 21.85 -12.08 -0.44
C ARG A 141 21.67 -13.56 -0.79
N VAL A 142 21.15 -13.80 -1.99
CA VAL A 142 21.00 -15.13 -2.58
C VAL A 142 22.15 -15.36 -3.54
N SER A 143 22.94 -16.41 -3.28
CA SER A 143 23.98 -16.85 -4.22
C SER A 143 23.32 -17.63 -5.35
N THR A 144 23.64 -17.26 -6.59
CA THR A 144 23.21 -17.92 -7.81
C THR A 144 24.43 -18.21 -8.67
N ASP A 145 24.39 -19.26 -9.49
CA ASP A 145 25.51 -19.64 -10.36
C ASP A 145 25.83 -18.57 -11.42
N ILE A 146 24.80 -17.81 -11.80
CA ILE A 146 24.92 -16.61 -12.62
C ILE A 146 24.99 -15.37 -11.74
N LYS A 147 25.79 -14.37 -12.13
CA LYS A 147 25.83 -13.09 -11.42
C LYS A 147 24.56 -12.29 -11.69
N VAL A 148 23.77 -12.06 -10.65
CA VAL A 148 22.57 -11.20 -10.68
C VAL A 148 22.85 -9.93 -9.88
N CYS A 149 22.54 -8.76 -10.45
CA CYS A 149 22.81 -7.47 -9.81
C CYS A 149 21.92 -7.21 -8.57
N HIS A 150 20.66 -7.65 -8.62
CA HIS A 150 19.67 -7.45 -7.56
C HIS A 150 19.30 -8.79 -6.92
N ASN A 151 20.23 -9.35 -6.14
CA ASN A 151 20.10 -10.68 -5.55
C ASN A 151 19.74 -10.69 -4.05
N LYS A 152 19.20 -9.57 -3.54
CA LYS A 152 18.87 -9.41 -2.12
C LYS A 152 17.38 -9.06 -1.99
N PRO A 153 16.48 -10.07 -2.03
CA PRO A 153 15.06 -9.81 -1.86
C PRO A 153 14.71 -9.43 -0.43
N ASP A 154 13.59 -8.73 -0.24
CA ASP A 154 13.12 -8.37 1.12
C ASP A 154 12.86 -9.64 1.95
N ILE A 155 12.10 -10.60 1.39
CA ILE A 155 11.89 -11.91 2.00
C ILE A 155 11.95 -13.01 0.94
N LEU A 156 12.79 -14.02 1.21
CA LEU A 156 12.85 -15.28 0.48
C LEU A 156 12.29 -16.40 1.35
N VAL A 157 11.43 -17.25 0.79
CA VAL A 157 11.03 -18.53 1.42
C VAL A 157 11.31 -19.66 0.45
N ILE A 158 12.05 -20.65 0.92
CA ILE A 158 12.28 -21.93 0.25
C ILE A 158 11.37 -22.95 0.92
N ASP A 159 10.32 -23.37 0.23
CA ASP A 159 9.42 -24.44 0.66
C ASP A 159 10.06 -25.79 0.32
N LYS A 160 10.55 -26.49 1.35
CA LYS A 160 11.27 -27.76 1.19
C LYS A 160 10.33 -28.91 0.80
N LYS A 161 9.05 -28.81 1.17
CA LYS A 161 8.05 -29.85 0.87
C LYS A 161 7.57 -29.77 -0.57
N ASN A 162 7.18 -28.57 -0.99
CA ASN A 162 6.65 -28.35 -2.33
C ASN A 162 7.74 -28.09 -3.37
N LYS A 163 8.99 -27.89 -2.93
CA LYS A 163 10.14 -27.53 -3.78
C LYS A 163 9.90 -26.21 -4.54
N GLU A 164 9.27 -25.26 -3.86
CA GLU A 164 8.95 -23.94 -4.40
C GLU A 164 9.78 -22.85 -3.72
N ILE A 165 10.03 -21.77 -4.46
CA ILE A 165 10.66 -20.56 -3.92
C ILE A 165 9.64 -19.42 -4.03
N LEU A 166 9.39 -18.76 -2.91
CA LEU A 166 8.61 -17.53 -2.83
C LEU A 166 9.56 -16.37 -2.60
N ILE A 167 9.55 -15.41 -3.52
CA ILE A 167 10.22 -14.12 -3.38
C ILE A 167 9.15 -13.08 -3.08
N VAL A 168 9.38 -12.25 -2.07
CA VAL A 168 8.50 -11.15 -1.70
C VAL A 168 9.31 -9.87 -1.72
N GLU A 169 8.83 -8.90 -2.50
CA GLU A 169 9.31 -7.52 -2.55
C GLU A 169 8.22 -6.58 -2.03
N ILE A 170 8.61 -5.57 -1.27
CA ILE A 170 7.69 -4.70 -0.52
C ILE A 170 7.92 -3.24 -0.93
N GLY A 171 7.06 -2.74 -1.82
CA GLY A 171 7.01 -1.33 -2.19
C GLY A 171 6.01 -0.53 -1.36
N ILE A 172 6.46 0.48 -0.61
CA ILE A 172 5.55 1.48 0.00
C ILE A 172 5.36 2.64 -0.96
N THR A 173 4.50 2.46 -1.97
CA THR A 173 4.30 3.48 -3.00
C THR A 173 2.82 3.75 -3.28
N ASN A 174 2.54 4.83 -4.01
CA ASN A 174 1.20 5.11 -4.50
C ASN A 174 0.98 4.38 -5.82
N GLN A 175 -0.27 4.03 -6.11
CA GLN A 175 -0.70 3.30 -7.30
C GLN A 175 -0.12 3.89 -8.59
N ASP A 176 -0.11 5.23 -8.69
CA ASP A 176 0.35 5.96 -9.87
C ASP A 176 1.87 5.83 -10.13
N ARG A 177 2.64 5.28 -9.18
CA ARG A 177 4.10 5.06 -9.31
C ARG A 177 4.52 3.60 -9.25
N LEU A 178 3.58 2.65 -9.12
CA LEU A 178 3.92 1.23 -9.04
C LEU A 178 4.76 0.80 -10.24
N THR A 179 4.34 1.12 -11.46
CA THR A 179 5.07 0.78 -12.68
C THR A 179 6.44 1.44 -12.80
N ILE A 180 6.67 2.59 -12.16
CA ILE A 180 7.99 3.24 -12.17
C ILE A 180 8.90 2.52 -11.16
N VAL A 181 8.41 2.30 -9.95
CA VAL A 181 9.18 1.69 -8.86
C VAL A 181 9.49 0.22 -9.12
N GLU A 182 8.59 -0.52 -9.77
CA GLU A 182 8.78 -1.93 -10.12
C GLU A 182 9.76 -2.14 -11.28
N ASN A 183 9.89 -1.17 -12.19
CA ASN A 183 10.77 -1.28 -13.36
C ASN A 183 12.15 -0.61 -13.16
N GLU A 184 12.30 0.25 -12.15
CA GLU A 184 13.58 0.88 -11.78
C GLU A 184 14.43 -0.01 -10.85
N ASN A 185 13.85 -1.06 -10.27
CA ASN A 185 14.50 -2.05 -9.40
C ASN A 185 14.87 -3.33 -10.17
#